data_AF-D0WD78-F1
#
_entry.id   AF-D0WD78-F1
#
_cell.length_a   1.000
_cell.length_b   1.000
_cell.length_c   1.000
_cell.angle_alpha   90.00
_cell.angle_beta   90.00
_cell.angle_gamma   90.00
#
_symmetry.space_group_name_H-M   'P 1'
#
loop_
_entity.id
_entity.type
_entity.pdbx_description
1 polymer ?
#
loop_
_entity_poly.entity_id
_entity_poly.type
_entity_poly.pdbx_seq_one_letter_code
_entity_poly.pdbx_strand_id
1 'polypeptide(L)'
;MRTIKYLAMVLLLMFTVTGCQLAGWYPCPSLSGWCFPKKPPAIDFWDIGGESPPSLEDYEIPLSDGNYSVRANEYESAQQSYFYRKIGKFEACGLDWRTRDGKPLIETFKQEGFDCLKKQGLRRNGLSERVRW
;
A
#
# COMPACT_ATOMS: atom_id res chain seq x y z
N MET A 1 -36.17 17.55 -24.51
CA MET A 1 -34.84 18.08 -24.09
C MET A 1 -34.53 18.02 -22.59
N ARG A 2 -35.41 17.51 -21.70
CA ARG A 2 -35.09 17.35 -20.26
C ARG A 2 -34.46 15.99 -19.92
N THR A 3 -34.91 14.90 -20.55
CA THR A 3 -34.46 13.51 -20.28
C THR A 3 -32.99 13.24 -20.61
N ILE A 4 -32.44 13.88 -21.64
CA ILE A 4 -31.03 13.71 -22.05
C ILE A 4 -30.06 14.26 -20.99
N LYS A 5 -30.44 15.34 -20.30
CA LYS A 5 -29.59 15.97 -19.28
C LYS A 5 -29.40 15.08 -18.05
N TYR A 6 -30.43 14.34 -17.63
CA TYR A 6 -30.36 13.43 -16.49
C TYR A 6 -29.51 12.20 -16.79
N LEU A 7 -29.63 11.63 -17.99
CA LEU A 7 -28.82 10.48 -18.42
C LEU A 7 -27.32 10.82 -18.48
N ALA A 8 -26.97 11.99 -19.01
CA ALA A 8 -25.58 12.45 -19.03
C ALA A 8 -25.00 12.68 -17.62
N MET A 9 -25.80 13.23 -16.70
CA MET A 9 -25.40 13.43 -15.31
C MET A 9 -25.18 12.10 -14.56
N VAL A 10 -26.04 11.12 -14.79
CA VAL A 10 -25.92 9.78 -14.18
C VAL A 10 -24.69 9.04 -14.72
N LEU A 11 -24.41 9.14 -16.02
CA LEU A 11 -23.20 8.56 -16.62
C LEU A 11 -21.92 9.21 -16.07
N LEU A 12 -21.89 10.54 -15.93
CA LEU A 12 -20.75 11.25 -15.32
C LEU A 12 -20.53 10.86 -13.86
N LEU A 13 -21.59 10.70 -13.07
CA LEU A 13 -21.52 10.24 -11.68
C LEU A 13 -21.04 8.79 -11.56
N MET A 14 -21.43 7.91 -12.48
CA MET A 14 -20.96 6.52 -12.50
C MET A 14 -19.47 6.45 -12.85
N PHE A 15 -18.99 7.27 -13.79
CA PHE A 15 -17.58 7.31 -14.18
C PHE A 15 -16.65 7.80 -13.06
N THR A 16 -17.06 8.78 -12.26
CA THR A 16 -16.26 9.26 -11.10
C THR A 16 -16.21 8.22 -9.98
N VAL A 17 -17.30 7.50 -9.74
CA VAL A 17 -17.34 6.43 -8.73
C VAL A 17 -16.51 5.22 -9.15
N THR A 18 -16.54 4.81 -10.42
CA THR A 18 -15.69 3.72 -10.92
C THR A 18 -14.21 4.09 -11.04
N GLY A 19 -13.89 5.36 -11.31
CA GLY A 19 -12.51 5.85 -11.34
C GLY A 19 -11.80 5.74 -9.98
N CYS A 20 -12.53 5.99 -8.89
CA CYS A 20 -12.00 5.83 -7.52
C CYS A 20 -11.76 4.35 -7.13
N GLN A 21 -12.54 3.41 -7.68
CA GLN A 21 -12.37 1.98 -7.41
C GLN A 21 -11.16 1.39 -8.14
N LEU A 22 -10.90 1.80 -9.38
CA LEU A 22 -9.85 1.24 -10.24
C LEU A 22 -8.42 1.63 -9.81
N ALA A 23 -8.25 2.76 -9.11
CA ALA A 23 -6.95 3.13 -8.57
C ALA A 23 -6.56 2.28 -7.34
N GLY A 24 -7.50 1.55 -6.72
CA GLY A 24 -7.24 0.73 -5.54
C GLY A 24 -7.11 1.51 -4.23
N TRP A 25 -7.42 2.81 -4.25
CA TRP A 25 -7.19 3.71 -3.12
C TRP A 25 -8.30 3.64 -2.06
N TYR A 26 -9.55 3.30 -2.40
CA TYR A 26 -10.65 3.38 -1.42
C TYR A 26 -11.82 2.43 -1.72
N PRO A 27 -12.32 1.63 -0.75
CA PRO A 27 -13.72 1.26 -0.73
C PRO A 27 -14.51 2.52 -0.35
N CYS A 28 -15.28 3.09 -1.28
CA CYS A 28 -16.22 4.19 -0.97
C CYS A 28 -17.65 3.61 -0.92
N PRO A 29 -18.09 3.01 0.20
CA PRO A 29 -19.46 2.56 0.36
C PRO A 29 -20.31 3.76 0.79
N SER A 30 -20.73 4.62 -0.16
CA SER A 30 -21.98 5.41 -0.13
C SER A 30 -21.85 6.72 -0.91
N LEU A 31 -23.01 7.21 -1.36
CA LEU A 31 -23.28 8.54 -1.95
C LEU A 31 -22.92 9.74 -1.04
N SER A 32 -22.29 9.51 0.12
CA SER A 32 -21.91 10.56 1.08
C SER A 32 -20.58 11.25 0.75
N GLY A 33 -19.79 10.71 -0.19
CA GLY A 33 -18.48 11.26 -0.59
C GLY A 33 -17.34 10.98 0.40
N TRP A 34 -17.60 10.26 1.49
CA TRP A 34 -16.58 9.86 2.46
C TRP A 34 -15.93 8.55 2.02
N CYS A 35 -14.66 8.63 1.65
CA CYS A 35 -13.84 7.46 1.36
C CYS A 35 -13.04 7.09 2.61
N PHE A 36 -13.22 5.85 3.09
CA PHE A 36 -12.46 5.35 4.23
C PHE A 36 -11.07 4.95 3.76
N PRO A 37 -9.98 5.45 4.37
CA PRO A 37 -8.67 5.16 3.85
C PRO A 37 -8.31 3.69 4.14
N LYS A 38 -7.65 3.08 3.16
CA LYS A 38 -7.42 1.63 3.16
C LYS A 38 -6.43 1.26 4.25
N LYS A 39 -6.90 0.41 5.14
CA LYS A 39 -6.13 -0.39 6.09
C LYS A 39 -4.80 -0.90 5.47
N PRO A 40 -3.59 -0.51 5.95
CA PRO A 40 -2.33 -0.99 5.36
C PRO A 40 -2.22 -2.51 5.46
N PRO A 41 -1.82 -3.22 4.40
CA PRO A 41 -1.62 -4.66 4.42
C PRO A 41 -0.53 -5.07 5.44
N ALA A 42 -0.58 -6.33 5.89
CA ALA A 42 0.38 -6.84 6.87
C ALA A 42 1.84 -6.64 6.43
N ILE A 43 2.13 -6.78 5.14
CA ILE A 43 3.45 -6.61 4.55
C ILE A 43 4.09 -5.26 4.86
N ASP A 44 3.31 -4.19 5.02
CA ASP A 44 3.84 -2.84 5.22
C ASP A 44 4.52 -2.68 6.58
N PHE A 45 4.14 -3.50 7.56
CA PHE A 45 4.70 -3.44 8.90
C PHE A 45 6.02 -4.21 9.07
N TRP A 46 6.60 -4.66 7.96
CA TRP A 46 7.83 -5.44 7.93
C TRP A 46 8.82 -4.88 6.92
N ASP A 47 10.06 -4.82 7.36
CA ASP A 47 11.23 -4.48 6.53
C ASP A 47 12.16 -5.68 6.42
N ILE A 48 12.99 -5.69 5.37
CA ILE A 48 14.07 -6.67 5.25
C ILE A 48 15.17 -6.27 6.25
N GLY A 49 15.57 -7.20 7.10
CA GLY A 49 16.63 -7.00 8.09
C GLY A 49 17.97 -6.76 7.40
N GLY A 50 18.72 -5.75 7.87
CA GLY A 50 20.00 -5.37 7.28
C GLY A 50 19.89 -4.54 5.98
N GLU A 51 18.68 -4.27 5.50
CA GLU A 51 18.43 -3.46 4.32
C GLU A 51 17.54 -2.27 4.67
N SER A 52 17.81 -1.13 4.02
CA SER A 52 16.94 0.04 4.07
C SER A 52 15.92 -0.06 2.93
N PRO A 53 14.64 0.25 3.17
CA PRO A 53 13.69 0.47 2.10
C PRO A 53 14.21 1.57 1.14
N PRO A 54 13.97 1.48 -0.18
CA PRO A 54 14.31 2.55 -1.11
C PRO A 54 13.67 3.87 -0.68
N SER A 55 14.49 4.89 -0.46
CA SER A 55 14.04 6.24 -0.11
C SER A 55 14.01 7.13 -1.36
N LEU A 56 13.29 8.26 -1.34
CA LEU A 56 13.28 9.17 -2.50
C LEU A 56 14.63 9.88 -2.64
N GLU A 57 15.23 10.21 -1.49
CA GLU A 57 16.49 10.91 -1.32
C GLU A 57 17.64 10.19 -2.03
N ASP A 58 17.65 8.86 -2.02
CA ASP A 58 18.65 8.04 -2.73
C ASP A 58 18.61 8.21 -4.27
N TYR A 59 17.49 8.70 -4.80
CA TYR A 59 17.23 8.84 -6.24
C TYR A 59 17.10 10.29 -6.69
N GLU A 60 17.38 11.25 -5.80
CA GLU A 60 17.40 12.67 -6.14
C GLU A 60 18.54 13.00 -7.13
N ILE A 61 18.25 13.90 -8.06
CA ILE A 61 19.20 14.48 -9.01
C ILE A 61 19.19 15.99 -8.77
N PRO A 62 20.34 16.61 -8.45
CA PRO A 62 20.43 18.04 -8.32
C PRO A 62 20.20 18.73 -9.66
N LEU A 63 19.42 19.82 -9.65
CA LEU A 63 19.15 20.67 -10.80
C LEU A 63 19.96 21.98 -10.71
N SER A 64 20.19 22.61 -11.86
CA SER A 64 21.02 23.82 -11.99
C SER A 64 20.46 25.04 -11.24
N ASP A 65 19.16 25.04 -10.93
CA ASP A 65 18.44 26.10 -10.21
C ASP A 65 18.49 25.90 -8.67
N GLY A 66 19.21 24.89 -8.19
CA GLY A 66 19.28 24.55 -6.77
C GLY A 66 18.11 23.70 -6.28
N ASN A 67 17.21 23.28 -7.17
CA ASN A 67 16.15 22.32 -6.89
C ASN A 67 16.62 20.87 -7.14
N TYR A 68 15.73 19.90 -6.92
CA TYR A 68 15.98 18.48 -7.15
C TYR A 68 14.88 17.87 -8.03
N SER A 69 15.29 16.94 -8.89
CA SER A 69 14.42 15.99 -9.59
C SER A 69 14.60 14.61 -8.97
N VAL A 70 13.72 13.66 -9.27
CA VAL A 70 13.86 12.26 -8.83
C VAL A 70 13.96 11.37 -10.06
N ARG A 71 14.86 10.37 -10.04
CA ARG A 71 14.88 9.26 -11.00
C ARG A 71 13.68 8.35 -10.78
N ALA A 72 12.49 8.83 -11.16
CA ALA A 72 11.21 8.21 -10.82
C ALA A 72 11.14 6.74 -11.24
N ASN A 73 11.60 6.40 -12.45
CA ASN A 73 11.58 5.03 -12.95
C ASN A 73 12.51 4.09 -12.15
N GLU A 74 13.69 4.59 -11.75
CA GLU A 74 14.65 3.80 -10.95
C GLU A 74 14.13 3.60 -9.53
N TYR A 75 13.59 4.66 -8.93
CA TYR A 75 12.95 4.59 -7.62
C TYR A 75 11.76 3.62 -7.62
N GLU A 76 10.86 3.72 -8.61
CA GLU A 76 9.72 2.82 -8.73
C GLU A 76 10.17 1.36 -8.90
N SER A 77 11.16 1.11 -9.76
CA SER A 77 11.72 -0.23 -9.96
C SER A 77 12.32 -0.78 -8.66
N ALA A 78 13.06 0.04 -7.91
CA ALA A 78 13.64 -0.35 -6.62
C ALA A 78 12.55 -0.66 -5.58
N GLN A 79 11.51 0.17 -5.50
CA GLN A 79 10.37 -0.07 -4.61
C GLN A 79 9.64 -1.38 -4.95
N GLN A 80 9.35 -1.61 -6.23
CA GLN A 80 8.69 -2.84 -6.68
C GLN A 80 9.55 -4.07 -6.36
N SER A 81 10.85 -4.02 -6.68
CA SER A 81 11.80 -5.10 -6.38
C SER A 81 11.85 -5.41 -4.87
N TYR A 82 11.96 -4.38 -4.04
CA TYR A 82 11.95 -4.54 -2.58
C TYR A 82 10.62 -5.15 -2.07
N PHE A 83 9.50 -4.70 -2.63
CA PHE A 83 8.17 -5.20 -2.29
C PHE A 83 7.99 -6.69 -2.66
N TYR A 84 8.38 -7.10 -3.87
CA TYR A 84 8.30 -8.51 -4.28
C TYR A 84 9.21 -9.42 -3.46
N ARG A 85 10.39 -8.94 -3.07
CA ARG A 85 11.27 -9.68 -2.15
C ARG A 85 10.64 -9.88 -0.78
N LYS A 86 9.88 -8.90 -0.28
CA LYS A 86 9.08 -9.07 0.94
C LYS A 86 7.96 -10.10 0.75
N ILE A 87 7.24 -10.07 -0.38
CA ILE A 87 6.22 -11.07 -0.71
C ILE A 87 6.80 -12.48 -0.65
N GLY A 88 7.93 -12.73 -1.31
CA GLY A 88 8.56 -14.05 -1.31
C GLY A 88 8.88 -14.59 0.10
N LYS A 89 9.22 -13.70 1.05
CA LYS A 89 9.46 -14.07 2.45
C LYS A 89 8.18 -14.44 3.19
N PHE A 90 7.06 -13.77 2.89
CA PHE A 90 5.74 -14.15 3.43
C PHE A 90 5.25 -15.47 2.84
N GLU A 91 5.38 -15.65 1.53
CA GLU A 91 4.99 -16.88 0.83
C GLU A 91 5.81 -18.08 1.32
N ALA A 92 7.10 -17.90 1.63
CA ALA A 92 7.93 -18.93 2.25
C ALA A 92 7.43 -19.39 3.63
N CYS A 93 6.63 -18.56 4.32
CA CYS A 93 5.98 -18.91 5.57
C CYS A 93 4.52 -19.37 5.41
N GLY A 94 4.00 -19.42 4.18
CA GLY A 94 2.59 -19.72 3.90
C GLY A 94 1.62 -18.67 4.47
N LEU A 95 2.09 -17.44 4.70
CA LEU A 95 1.30 -16.35 5.27
C LEU A 95 0.79 -15.43 4.17
N ASP A 96 -0.49 -15.04 4.24
CA ASP A 96 -1.02 -14.03 3.34
C ASP A 96 -0.58 -12.63 3.78
N TRP A 97 0.29 -12.05 2.96
CA TRP A 97 0.86 -10.73 3.16
C TRP A 97 -0.16 -9.58 3.04
N ARG A 98 -1.32 -9.83 2.42
CA ARG A 98 -2.43 -8.87 2.26
C ARG A 98 -3.31 -8.81 3.49
N THR A 99 -3.33 -9.87 4.30
CA THR A 99 -4.29 -10.04 5.38
C THR A 99 -4.19 -8.89 6.37
N ARG A 100 -5.36 -8.35 6.74
CA ARG A 100 -5.49 -7.39 7.83
C ARG A 100 -6.83 -7.57 8.51
N ASP A 101 -7.05 -8.77 9.06
CA ASP A 101 -8.30 -9.33 9.63
C ASP A 101 -8.96 -8.51 10.77
N GLY A 102 -8.66 -7.22 10.90
CA GLY A 102 -9.13 -6.34 11.97
C GLY A 102 -8.49 -6.62 13.32
N LYS A 103 -7.78 -7.74 13.43
CA LYS A 103 -7.01 -8.17 14.59
C LYS A 103 -5.57 -7.68 14.50
N PRO A 104 -4.88 -7.56 15.65
CA PRO A 104 -3.42 -7.44 15.67
C PRO A 104 -2.75 -8.51 14.82
N LEU A 105 -1.60 -8.17 14.25
CA LEU A 105 -0.82 -9.07 13.38
C LEU A 105 -0.38 -10.31 14.13
N ILE A 106 -0.04 -10.19 15.42
CA ILE A 106 0.33 -11.33 16.26
C ILE A 106 -0.84 -12.31 16.46
N GLU A 107 -2.08 -11.81 16.52
CA GLU A 107 -3.26 -12.69 16.58
C GLU A 107 -3.57 -13.33 15.23
N THR A 108 -3.25 -12.63 14.14
CA THR A 108 -3.48 -13.09 12.77
C THR A 108 -2.51 -14.22 12.39
N PHE A 109 -1.21 -14.02 12.62
CA PHE A 109 -0.17 -14.97 12.19
C PHE A 109 0.33 -15.88 13.31
N LYS A 110 -0.09 -15.65 14.56
CA LYS A 110 0.43 -16.30 15.77
C LYS A 110 1.93 -16.03 15.95
N GLN A 111 2.47 -16.50 17.08
CA GLN A 111 3.91 -16.39 17.36
C GLN A 111 4.74 -17.16 16.32
N GLU A 112 4.28 -18.35 15.92
CA GLU A 112 4.95 -19.19 14.92
C GLU A 112 5.15 -18.47 13.58
N GLY A 113 4.13 -17.74 13.11
CA GLY A 113 4.24 -16.95 11.88
C GLY A 113 5.23 -15.81 12.03
N PHE A 114 5.23 -15.11 13.16
CA PHE A 114 6.22 -14.05 13.44
C PHE A 114 7.65 -14.59 13.47
N ASP A 115 7.86 -15.74 14.10
CA ASP A 115 9.17 -16.37 14.19
C ASP A 115 9.64 -16.86 12.81
N CYS A 116 8.73 -17.37 11.98
CA CYS A 116 9.03 -17.68 10.59
C CYS A 116 9.45 -16.43 9.80
N LEU A 117 8.69 -15.33 9.87
CA LEU A 117 9.04 -14.08 9.16
C LEU A 117 10.40 -13.54 9.61
N LYS A 118 10.70 -13.58 10.92
CA LYS A 118 12.02 -13.23 11.45
C LYS A 118 13.13 -14.14 10.92
N LYS A 119 12.89 -15.45 10.85
CA LYS A 119 13.82 -16.42 10.27
C LYS A 119 14.05 -16.19 8.78
N GLN A 120 13.04 -15.73 8.04
CA GLN A 120 13.16 -15.28 6.65
C GLN A 120 13.87 -13.93 6.51
N GLY A 121 14.34 -13.33 7.61
CA GLY A 121 15.06 -12.08 7.63
C GLY A 121 14.17 -10.85 7.52
N LEU A 122 12.89 -10.93 7.91
CA LEU A 122 12.05 -9.75 8.09
C LEU A 122 12.13 -9.24 9.53
N ARG A 123 12.05 -7.92 9.70
CA ARG A 123 11.96 -7.25 10.99
C ARG A 123 10.70 -6.39 11.06
N ARG A 124 10.07 -6.34 12.23
CA ARG A 124 9.00 -5.39 12.51
C ARG A 124 9.55 -3.97 12.40
N ASN A 125 8.83 -3.12 11.70
CA ASN A 125 9.14 -1.69 11.68
C ASN A 125 8.37 -0.94 12.78
N GLY A 126 8.56 0.37 12.85
CA GLY A 126 7.91 1.23 13.83
C GLY A 126 6.43 1.53 13.56
N LEU A 127 5.83 0.96 12.49
CA LEU A 127 4.44 1.24 12.16
C LEU A 127 3.51 0.72 13.26
N SER A 128 2.68 1.62 13.78
CA SER A 128 1.70 1.29 14.80
C SER A 128 0.56 0.46 14.22
N GLU A 129 0.24 -0.65 14.86
CA GLU A 129 -0.98 -1.42 14.55
C GLU A 129 -2.25 -0.70 15.02
N ARG A 130 -2.10 0.33 15.85
CA ARG A 130 -3.20 1.19 16.32
C ARG A 130 -3.67 2.21 15.29
N VAL A 131 -3.30 2.10 14.01
CA VAL A 131 -3.94 2.89 12.94
C VAL A 131 -5.41 2.47 12.88
N ARG A 132 -6.16 3.08 13.81
CA ARG A 132 -7.62 3.21 13.90
C ARG A 132 -8.03 3.92 12.63
N TRP A 133 -8.89 3.24 11.89
CA TRP A 133 -9.88 3.89 11.05
C TRP A 133 -11.13 3.89 11.90
#